data_AF-A0AAV6PBC9-F1
#
_entry.id   AF-A0AAV6PBC9-F1
#
_cell.length_a   1.000
_cell.length_b   1.000
_cell.length_c   1.000
_cell.angle_alpha   90.00
_cell.angle_beta   90.00
_cell.angle_gamma   90.00
#
_symmetry.space_group_name_H-M   'P 1'
#
loop_
_entity.id
_entity.type
_entity.pdbx_description
1 polymer ?
#
loop_
_entity_poly.entity_id
_entity_poly.type
_entity_poly.pdbx_seq_one_letter_code
_entity_poly.pdbx_strand_id
1 'polypeptide(L)'
;MDIQYVIDDYSCMAYMMSYLSKPEHEMTEHLKSVVSDVKKRNVNERDEMKLIMQAYSKHREVSSQEAVARTCCLPLKKCTRNIVFVQTDDNALKMSHPMSRLKNMSPEAEEVWMSGVPEKYEEATKILRQLPKIRNLADMSQPTVLLTAFTGTAAFNILGKTLHAIL
;
A
#
# COMPACT_ATOMS: atom_id res chain seq x y z
N MET A 1 -1.01 38.28 -22.58
CA MET A 1 0.06 37.73 -21.72
C MET A 1 -0.19 38.23 -20.32
N ASP A 2 -0.27 37.35 -19.33
CA ASP A 2 -0.15 37.73 -17.93
C ASP A 2 1.34 37.97 -17.64
N ILE A 3 1.68 39.17 -17.19
CA ILE A 3 3.02 39.54 -16.77
C ILE A 3 2.93 39.90 -15.29
N GLN A 4 3.45 39.03 -14.43
CA GLN A 4 3.52 39.24 -12.98
C GLN A 4 4.97 39.53 -12.56
N TYR A 5 5.12 40.40 -11.56
CA TYR A 5 6.41 40.67 -10.94
C TYR A 5 6.84 39.46 -10.11
N VAL A 6 8.03 38.94 -10.36
CA VAL A 6 8.65 37.89 -9.56
C VAL A 6 9.39 38.58 -8.40
N ILE A 7 8.85 38.47 -7.20
CA ILE A 7 9.42 39.09 -5.99
C ILE A 7 10.54 38.21 -5.40
N ASP A 8 10.43 36.88 -5.56
CA ASP A 8 11.34 35.88 -5.01
C ASP A 8 11.23 34.53 -5.77
N ASP A 9 12.19 33.63 -5.51
CA ASP A 9 12.28 32.31 -6.17
C ASP A 9 11.05 31.42 -5.91
N TYR A 10 10.46 31.49 -4.71
CA TYR A 10 9.27 30.73 -4.37
C TYR A 10 8.06 31.22 -5.18
N SER A 11 7.90 32.54 -5.32
CA SER A 11 6.85 33.14 -6.15
C SER A 11 6.95 32.68 -7.62
N CYS A 12 8.16 32.55 -8.16
CA CYS A 12 8.38 31.98 -9.49
C CYS A 12 7.92 30.51 -9.59
N MET A 13 8.35 29.68 -8.64
CA MET A 13 7.98 28.25 -8.61
C MET A 13 6.48 28.06 -8.42
N ALA A 14 5.85 28.82 -7.53
CA ALA A 14 4.41 28.76 -7.28
C ALA A 14 3.60 29.15 -8.52
N TYR A 15 4.04 30.20 -9.24
CA TYR A 15 3.43 30.58 -10.51
C TYR A 15 3.54 29.44 -11.54
N MET A 16 4.74 28.89 -11.76
CA MET A 16 4.94 27.78 -12.69
C MET A 16 4.09 26.55 -12.31
N MET A 17 4.06 26.19 -11.03
CA MET A 17 3.24 25.09 -10.52
C MET A 17 1.76 25.33 -10.75
N SER A 18 1.27 26.56 -10.50
CA SER A 18 -0.15 26.89 -10.72
C SER A 18 -0.59 26.67 -12.17
N TYR A 19 0.30 26.90 -13.14
CA TYR A 19 0.05 26.64 -14.55
C TYR A 19 0.09 25.15 -14.89
N LEU A 20 1.07 24.44 -14.34
CA LEU A 20 1.21 23.01 -14.53
C LEU A 20 0.00 22.25 -13.97
N SER A 21 -0.54 22.72 -12.83
CA SER A 21 -1.65 22.09 -12.12
C SER A 21 -3.04 22.62 -12.50
N LYS A 22 -3.18 23.41 -13.57
CA LYS A 22 -4.49 23.93 -14.00
C LYS A 22 -5.53 22.82 -14.26
N PRO A 23 -5.21 21.76 -15.03
CA PRO A 23 -6.19 20.69 -15.29
C PRO A 23 -6.64 19.98 -14.01
N GLU A 24 -5.73 19.84 -13.04
CA GLU A 24 -5.99 19.20 -11.75
C GLU A 24 -6.92 20.06 -10.87
N HIS A 25 -6.78 21.38 -10.96
CA HIS A 25 -7.67 22.33 -10.31
C HIS A 25 -9.09 22.25 -10.90
N GLU A 26 -9.22 22.29 -12.22
CA GLU A 26 -10.51 22.18 -12.92
C GLU A 26 -11.23 20.87 -12.59
N MET A 27 -10.50 19.74 -12.57
CA MET A 27 -11.03 18.45 -12.11
C MET A 27 -11.51 18.50 -10.65
N THR A 28 -10.78 19.20 -9.77
CA THR A 28 -11.16 19.34 -8.36
C THR A 28 -12.45 20.14 -8.20
N GLU A 29 -12.62 21.22 -8.97
CA GLU A 29 -13.86 21.99 -8.99
C GLU A 29 -15.04 21.18 -9.51
N HIS A 30 -14.84 20.44 -10.60
CA HIS A 30 -15.86 19.53 -11.15
C HIS A 30 -16.30 18.49 -10.12
N LEU A 31 -15.36 17.84 -9.43
CA LEU A 31 -15.67 16.87 -8.39
C LEU A 31 -16.45 17.49 -7.22
N LYS A 32 -16.09 18.70 -6.77
CA LYS A 32 -16.83 19.41 -5.72
C LYS A 32 -18.28 19.66 -6.13
N SER A 33 -18.52 20.05 -7.38
CA SER A 33 -19.86 20.22 -7.93
C SER A 33 -20.65 18.90 -7.89
N VAL A 34 -20.06 17.81 -8.39
CA VAL A 34 -20.69 16.47 -8.39
C VAL A 34 -21.03 16.02 -6.98
N VAL A 35 -20.11 16.16 -6.02
CA VAL A 35 -20.36 15.80 -4.62
C VAL A 35 -21.53 16.62 -4.04
N SER A 36 -21.58 17.92 -4.32
CA SER A 36 -22.68 18.77 -3.84
C SER A 36 -24.04 18.34 -4.41
N ASP A 37 -24.08 17.89 -5.66
CA ASP A 37 -25.31 17.49 -6.33
C ASP A 37 -25.77 16.10 -5.92
N VAL A 38 -24.84 15.17 -5.71
CA VAL A 38 -25.15 13.82 -5.22
C VAL A 38 -25.70 13.89 -3.79
N LYS A 39 -25.14 14.74 -2.93
CA LYS A 39 -25.66 14.98 -1.57
C LYS A 39 -27.10 15.51 -1.57
N LYS A 40 -27.45 16.40 -2.51
CA LYS A 40 -28.83 16.90 -2.65
C LYS A 40 -29.80 15.82 -3.11
N ARG A 41 -29.34 14.82 -3.86
CA ARG A 41 -30.18 13.74 -4.39
C ARG A 41 -30.52 12.67 -3.33
N ASN A 42 -29.91 12.72 -2.14
CA ASN A 42 -30.14 11.79 -1.02
C ASN A 42 -30.13 10.30 -1.47
N VAL A 43 -29.10 9.92 -2.23
CA VAL A 43 -28.90 8.55 -2.70
C VAL A 43 -28.24 7.69 -1.63
N ASN A 44 -28.33 6.37 -1.78
CA ASN A 44 -27.59 5.42 -0.94
C ASN A 44 -26.08 5.68 -1.04
N GLU A 45 -25.35 5.57 0.08
CA GLU A 45 -23.91 5.83 0.21
C GLU A 45 -23.08 5.07 -0.84
N ARG A 46 -23.47 3.82 -1.14
CA ARG A 46 -22.79 3.01 -2.16
C ARG A 46 -22.93 3.60 -3.57
N ASP A 47 -24.10 4.15 -3.89
CA ASP A 47 -24.38 4.72 -5.20
C ASP A 47 -23.86 6.15 -5.31
N GLU A 48 -23.79 6.88 -4.20
CA GLU A 48 -23.03 8.14 -4.11
C GLU A 48 -21.58 7.93 -4.52
N MET A 49 -20.90 6.95 -3.92
CA MET A 49 -19.51 6.67 -4.23
C MET A 49 -19.31 6.25 -5.70
N LYS A 50 -20.22 5.44 -6.26
CA LYS A 50 -20.15 5.06 -7.68
C LYS A 50 -20.27 6.27 -8.59
N LEU A 51 -21.21 7.19 -8.33
CA LEU A 51 -21.42 8.37 -9.15
C LEU A 51 -20.20 9.31 -9.13
N ILE A 52 -19.63 9.55 -7.94
CA ILE A 52 -18.42 10.36 -7.78
C ILE A 52 -17.25 9.69 -8.52
N MET A 53 -17.06 8.38 -8.34
CA MET A 53 -15.99 7.63 -9.00
C MET A 53 -16.13 7.66 -10.53
N GLN A 54 -17.35 7.57 -11.03
CA GLN A 54 -17.64 7.58 -12.46
C GLN A 54 -17.39 8.96 -13.08
N ALA A 55 -17.72 10.04 -12.37
CA ALA A 55 -17.38 11.40 -12.77
C ALA A 55 -15.86 11.61 -12.81
N TYR A 56 -15.17 11.20 -11.74
CA TYR A 56 -13.70 11.23 -11.69
C TYR A 56 -13.08 10.48 -12.88
N SER A 57 -13.52 9.24 -13.13
CA SER A 57 -12.93 8.42 -14.19
C SER A 57 -13.11 8.99 -15.60
N LYS A 58 -14.20 9.76 -15.85
CA LYS A 58 -14.50 10.33 -17.17
C LYS A 58 -13.82 11.68 -17.39
N HIS A 59 -13.79 12.53 -16.37
CA HIS A 59 -13.25 13.89 -16.46
C HIS A 59 -11.80 14.02 -16.01
N ARG A 60 -11.18 12.95 -15.50
CA ARG A 60 -9.78 12.98 -15.10
C ARG A 60 -8.88 13.10 -16.32
N GLU A 61 -8.20 14.23 -16.39
CA GLU A 61 -7.08 14.44 -17.29
C GLU A 61 -5.76 14.06 -16.58
N VAL A 62 -4.81 13.55 -17.35
CA VAL A 62 -3.47 13.19 -16.87
C VAL A 62 -2.43 13.88 -17.74
N SER A 63 -1.36 14.36 -17.11
CA SER A 63 -0.24 14.92 -17.86
C SER A 63 0.45 13.82 -18.69
N SER A 64 1.10 14.21 -19.79
CA SER A 64 1.87 13.28 -20.63
C SER A 64 2.92 12.50 -19.83
N GLN A 65 3.56 13.16 -18.87
CA GLN A 65 4.60 12.60 -18.00
C GLN A 65 4.00 11.58 -17.05
N GLU A 66 2.84 11.87 -16.46
CA GLU A 66 2.11 10.93 -15.61
C GLU A 66 1.67 9.69 -16.42
N ALA A 67 1.16 9.89 -17.64
CA ALA A 67 0.73 8.82 -18.52
C ALA A 67 1.88 7.88 -18.89
N VAL A 68 3.06 8.43 -19.23
CA VAL A 68 4.28 7.65 -19.49
C VAL A 68 4.71 6.89 -18.24
N ALA A 69 4.74 7.56 -17.08
CA ALA A 69 5.11 6.91 -15.83
C ALA A 69 4.16 5.75 -15.48
N ARG A 70 2.86 5.90 -15.71
CA ARG A 70 1.88 4.81 -15.53
C ARG A 70 2.07 3.67 -16.53
N THR A 71 2.27 3.99 -17.81
CA THR A 71 2.46 3.00 -18.89
C THR A 71 3.73 2.18 -18.70
N CYS A 72 4.79 2.82 -18.23
CA CYS A 72 6.08 2.18 -17.94
C CYS A 72 6.14 1.57 -16.53
N CYS A 73 5.03 1.50 -15.79
CA CYS A 73 4.97 1.00 -14.42
C CYS A 73 5.99 1.66 -13.47
N LEU A 74 6.30 2.93 -13.70
CA LEU A 74 7.23 3.69 -12.87
C LEU A 74 6.54 4.11 -11.55
N PRO A 75 7.27 4.11 -10.43
CA PRO A 75 6.72 4.54 -9.16
C PRO A 75 6.43 6.06 -9.18
N LEU A 76 5.14 6.43 -9.16
CA LEU A 76 4.70 7.83 -9.13
C LEU A 76 5.03 8.55 -7.82
N LYS A 77 5.25 7.80 -6.74
CA LYS A 77 5.63 8.32 -5.42
C LYS A 77 6.55 7.32 -4.74
N LYS A 78 7.62 7.82 -4.14
CA LYS A 78 8.40 7.09 -3.14
C LYS A 78 8.15 7.75 -1.78
N CYS A 79 7.84 6.94 -0.78
CA CYS A 79 7.66 7.40 0.59
C CYS A 79 8.33 6.42 1.55
N THR A 80 8.90 6.93 2.64
CA THR A 80 9.53 6.11 3.68
C THR A 80 8.52 5.34 4.51
N ARG A 81 7.27 5.83 4.57
CA ARG A 81 6.14 5.17 5.22
C ARG A 81 5.16 4.66 4.17
N ASN A 82 4.97 3.34 4.14
CA ASN A 82 3.93 2.70 3.35
C ASN A 82 2.61 2.69 4.13
N ILE A 83 1.49 2.92 3.44
CA ILE A 83 0.15 2.78 4.01
C ILE A 83 -0.42 1.46 3.46
N VAL A 84 -0.62 0.49 4.33
CA VAL A 84 -1.20 -0.81 3.98
C VAL A 84 -2.59 -0.89 4.60
N PHE A 85 -3.60 -1.16 3.77
CA PHE A 85 -4.93 -1.46 4.26
C PHE A 85 -4.98 -2.93 4.68
N VAL A 86 -5.16 -3.16 5.97
CA VAL A 86 -5.31 -4.50 6.54
C VAL A 86 -6.80 -4.76 6.70
N GLN A 87 -7.31 -5.79 6.03
CA GLN A 87 -8.69 -6.23 6.21
C GLN A 87 -8.85 -6.85 7.59
N THR A 88 -9.72 -6.28 8.41
CA THR A 88 -9.99 -6.73 9.79
C THR A 88 -11.30 -7.50 9.92
N ASP A 89 -11.99 -7.77 8.82
CA ASP A 89 -13.26 -8.50 8.82
C ASP A 89 -13.04 -9.99 9.12
N ASP A 90 -13.93 -10.58 9.93
CA ASP A 90 -13.86 -12.00 10.29
C ASP A 90 -13.96 -12.93 9.06
N ASN A 91 -14.66 -12.48 8.01
CA ASN A 91 -14.79 -13.19 6.73
C ASN A 91 -14.26 -12.34 5.56
N ALA A 92 -13.05 -11.79 5.73
CA ALA A 92 -12.38 -11.01 4.71
C ALA A 92 -12.16 -11.81 3.42
N LEU A 93 -12.11 -11.10 2.28
CA LEU A 93 -11.80 -11.69 0.98
C LEU A 93 -10.36 -12.26 1.00
N LYS A 94 -10.23 -13.59 0.97
CA LYS A 94 -8.93 -14.27 0.92
C LYS A 94 -8.52 -14.56 -0.52
N MET A 95 -7.22 -14.52 -0.78
CA MET A 95 -6.67 -15.01 -2.04
C MET A 95 -6.45 -16.52 -1.96
N SER A 96 -6.83 -17.25 -2.99
CA SER A 96 -6.45 -18.66 -3.11
C SER A 96 -4.96 -18.79 -3.39
N HIS A 97 -4.42 -19.98 -3.16
CA HIS A 97 -3.09 -20.31 -3.64
C HIS A 97 -2.99 -20.23 -5.17
N PRO A 98 -1.79 -19.99 -5.73
CA PRO A 98 -1.58 -20.06 -7.17
C PRO A 98 -2.03 -21.39 -7.75
N MET A 99 -2.55 -21.38 -8.98
CA MET A 99 -3.10 -22.56 -9.64
C MET A 99 -2.09 -23.72 -9.74
N SER A 100 -0.79 -23.40 -9.83
CA SER A 100 0.30 -24.39 -9.80
C SER A 100 0.35 -25.20 -8.51
N ARG A 101 0.05 -24.58 -7.36
CA ARG A 101 0.00 -25.24 -6.06
C ARG A 101 -1.32 -25.99 -5.86
N LEU A 102 -2.43 -25.41 -6.29
CA LEU A 102 -3.76 -26.01 -6.16
C LEU A 102 -3.89 -27.33 -6.94
N LYS A 103 -3.31 -27.42 -8.13
CA LYS A 103 -3.33 -28.66 -8.95
C LYS A 103 -2.63 -29.85 -8.30
N ASN A 104 -1.66 -29.59 -7.43
CA ASN A 104 -0.90 -30.61 -6.72
C ASN A 104 -1.51 -30.93 -5.34
N MET A 105 -2.59 -30.26 -4.98
CA MET A 105 -3.24 -30.42 -3.70
C MET A 105 -4.30 -31.52 -3.79
N SER A 106 -4.53 -32.21 -2.67
CA SER A 106 -5.62 -33.19 -2.59
C SER A 106 -6.97 -32.53 -2.88
N PRO A 107 -7.88 -33.18 -3.62
CA PRO A 107 -9.23 -32.66 -3.87
C PRO A 107 -10.04 -32.32 -2.61
N GLU A 108 -9.67 -32.90 -1.46
CA GLU A 108 -10.36 -32.71 -0.16
C GLU A 108 -9.64 -31.72 0.77
N ALA A 109 -8.58 -31.06 0.31
CA ALA A 109 -7.81 -30.18 1.18
C ALA A 109 -8.56 -28.86 1.47
N GLU A 110 -8.74 -28.53 2.75
CA GLU A 110 -9.39 -27.28 3.20
C GLU A 110 -8.46 -26.06 3.13
N GLU A 111 -7.14 -26.27 3.06
CA GLU A 111 -6.12 -25.21 3.06
C GLU A 111 -5.87 -24.63 1.64
N VAL A 112 -6.93 -24.17 1.00
CA VAL A 112 -6.91 -23.61 -0.37
C VAL A 112 -6.49 -22.13 -0.38
N TRP A 113 -6.54 -21.49 0.80
CA TRP A 113 -6.40 -20.05 0.98
C TRP A 113 -5.00 -19.65 1.45
N MET A 114 -4.50 -18.54 0.91
CA MET A 114 -3.27 -17.92 1.38
C MET A 114 -3.47 -17.24 2.73
N SER A 115 -2.47 -17.36 3.61
CA SER A 115 -2.36 -16.59 4.84
C SER A 115 -2.17 -15.10 4.51
N GLY A 116 -3.13 -14.30 4.92
CA GLY A 116 -3.09 -12.84 4.89
C GLY A 116 -2.18 -12.25 5.95
N VAL A 117 -2.13 -10.93 5.98
CA VAL A 117 -1.33 -10.17 6.95
C VAL A 117 -1.77 -10.43 8.40
N PRO A 118 -3.08 -10.46 8.74
CA PRO A 118 -3.53 -10.70 10.11
C PRO A 118 -3.10 -12.06 10.66
N GLU A 119 -3.27 -13.15 9.88
CA GLU A 119 -2.94 -14.50 10.34
C GLU A 119 -1.43 -14.62 10.62
N LYS A 120 -0.59 -14.01 9.79
CA LYS A 120 0.87 -13.97 10.01
C LYS A 120 1.24 -13.29 11.32
N TYR A 121 0.61 -12.15 11.63
CA TYR A 121 0.85 -11.45 12.90
C TYR A 121 0.33 -12.24 14.10
N GLU A 122 -0.77 -12.95 13.97
CA GLU A 122 -1.31 -13.83 15.02
C GLU A 122 -0.34 -14.99 15.32
N GLU A 123 0.17 -15.66 14.28
CA GLU A 123 1.18 -16.70 14.40
C GLU A 123 2.48 -16.19 15.02
N ALA A 124 2.99 -15.04 14.54
CA ALA A 124 4.17 -14.40 15.11
C ALA A 124 3.97 -14.10 16.60
N THR A 125 2.78 -13.60 16.98
CA THR A 125 2.45 -13.31 18.38
C THR A 125 2.41 -14.60 19.24
N LYS A 126 1.89 -15.70 18.71
CA LYS A 126 1.91 -17.01 19.39
C LYS A 126 3.35 -17.47 19.66
N ILE A 127 4.24 -17.32 18.69
CA ILE A 127 5.67 -17.65 18.83
C ILE A 127 6.35 -16.74 19.86
N LEU A 128 6.13 -15.42 19.78
CA LEU A 128 6.70 -14.45 20.72
C LEU A 128 6.25 -14.70 22.16
N ARG A 129 5.01 -15.11 22.38
CA ARG A 129 4.49 -15.52 23.71
C ARG A 129 5.14 -16.79 24.26
N GLN A 130 5.73 -17.63 23.41
CA GLN A 130 6.45 -18.84 23.82
C GLN A 130 7.94 -18.57 24.12
N LEU A 131 8.52 -17.48 23.62
CA LEU A 131 9.92 -17.10 23.88
C LEU A 131 10.30 -17.01 25.38
N PRO A 132 9.43 -16.54 26.31
CA PRO A 132 9.74 -16.56 27.74
C PRO A 132 9.98 -17.98 28.29
N LYS A 133 9.38 -19.01 27.69
CA LYS A 133 9.61 -20.41 28.10
C LYS A 133 10.98 -20.93 27.65
N ILE A 134 11.52 -20.39 26.55
CA ILE A 134 12.89 -20.68 26.07
C ILE A 134 13.94 -19.98 26.95
N ARG A 135 13.58 -18.86 27.59
CA ARG A 135 14.45 -18.12 28.52
C ARG A 135 14.86 -18.92 29.76
N ASN A 136 14.08 -19.93 30.15
CA ASN A 136 14.41 -20.84 31.25
C ASN A 136 15.27 -22.06 30.82
N LEU A 137 15.47 -22.25 29.51
CA LEU A 137 16.31 -23.29 28.92
C LEU A 137 17.63 -22.74 28.36
N ALA A 138 17.69 -21.45 28.03
CA ALA A 138 18.87 -20.77 27.53
C ALA A 138 19.65 -20.12 28.67
N ASP A 139 20.93 -20.46 28.80
CA ASP A 139 21.86 -19.79 29.69
C ASP A 139 22.00 -18.30 29.28
N MET A 140 21.50 -17.41 30.14
CA MET A 140 21.51 -15.95 29.95
C MET A 140 22.86 -15.32 30.35
N SER A 141 23.89 -16.12 30.65
CA SER A 141 25.26 -15.63 30.88
C SER A 141 25.91 -15.05 29.62
N GLN A 142 25.36 -15.36 28.43
CA GLN A 142 25.80 -14.85 27.14
C GLN A 142 24.70 -14.00 26.49
N PRO A 143 25.02 -12.85 25.86
CA PRO A 143 24.02 -12.02 25.19
C PRO A 143 23.46 -12.74 23.95
N THR A 144 22.13 -12.87 23.89
CA THR A 144 21.45 -13.36 22.67
C THR A 144 21.47 -12.29 21.59
N VAL A 145 22.25 -12.50 20.53
CA VAL A 145 22.35 -11.59 19.39
C VAL A 145 21.56 -12.17 18.21
N LEU A 146 20.71 -11.34 17.61
CA LEU A 146 20.00 -11.70 16.38
C LEU A 146 20.91 -11.45 15.16
N LEU A 147 21.38 -12.52 14.54
CA LEU A 147 22.23 -12.44 13.35
C LEU A 147 21.36 -12.30 12.10
N THR A 148 21.37 -11.11 11.50
CA THR A 148 20.56 -10.81 10.31
C THR A 148 21.36 -10.17 9.19
N ALA A 149 20.97 -10.44 7.95
CA ALA A 149 21.55 -9.79 6.77
C ALA A 149 20.50 -9.51 5.70
N PHE A 150 20.83 -8.61 4.76
CA PHE A 150 19.91 -8.23 3.67
C PHE A 150 19.77 -9.30 2.58
N THR A 151 20.77 -10.15 2.39
CA THR A 151 20.80 -11.18 1.34
C THR A 151 20.92 -12.58 1.93
N GLY A 152 20.38 -13.59 1.23
CA GLY A 152 20.39 -14.99 1.68
C GLY A 152 21.80 -15.52 1.91
N THR A 153 22.73 -15.20 1.02
CA THR A 153 24.14 -15.64 1.11
C THR A 153 24.84 -15.00 2.31
N ALA A 154 24.62 -13.71 2.57
CA ALA A 154 25.21 -13.04 3.72
C ALA A 154 24.64 -13.56 5.05
N ALA A 155 23.33 -13.87 5.07
CA ALA A 155 22.69 -14.48 6.23
C ALA A 155 23.24 -15.89 6.51
N PHE A 156 23.42 -16.71 5.46
CA PHE A 156 24.00 -18.04 5.57
C PHE A 156 25.42 -18.02 6.15
N ASN A 157 26.26 -17.09 5.70
CA ASN A 157 27.66 -16.99 6.15
C ASN A 157 27.80 -16.65 7.65
N ILE A 158 26.82 -15.97 8.24
CA ILE A 158 26.81 -15.63 9.67
C ILE A 158 25.91 -16.56 10.48
N LEU A 159 25.46 -17.68 9.90
CA LEU A 159 24.47 -18.58 10.53
C LEU A 159 23.20 -17.84 11.01
N GLY A 160 22.83 -16.79 10.28
CA GLY A 160 21.71 -15.90 10.56
C GLY A 160 20.53 -16.08 9.61
N LYS A 161 19.53 -15.21 9.73
CA LYS A 161 18.37 -15.17 8.82
C LYS A 161 18.35 -13.88 8.01
N THR A 162 17.66 -13.89 6.88
CA THR A 162 17.45 -12.65 6.13
C THR A 162 16.50 -11.72 6.88
N LEU A 163 16.70 -10.41 6.78
CA LEU A 163 15.77 -9.42 7.36
C LEU A 163 14.33 -9.64 6.89
N HIS A 164 14.15 -9.99 5.61
CA HIS A 164 12.86 -10.29 4.99
C HIS A 164 12.20 -11.59 5.48
N ALA A 165 12.93 -12.47 6.16
CA ALA A 165 12.38 -13.70 6.75
C ALA A 165 12.01 -13.53 8.23
N ILE A 166 12.39 -12.40 8.84
CA ILE A 166 12.09 -12.06 10.24
C ILE A 166 10.96 -11.02 10.33
N LEU A 167 10.89 -10.11 9.36
CA LEU A 167 9.81 -9.11 9.19
C LEU A 167 8.71 -9.65 8.28
#